data_AF-A0A552B1Q2-F1
#
_entry.id   AF-A0A552B1Q2-F1
#
_cell.length_a   1.000
_cell.length_b   1.000
_cell.length_c   1.000
_cell.angle_alpha   90.00
_cell.angle_beta   90.00
_cell.angle_gamma   90.00
#
_symmetry.space_group_name_H-M   'P 1'
#
loop_
_entity.id
_entity.type
_entity.pdbx_description
1 polymer ?
#
loop_
_entity_poly.entity_id
_entity_poly.type
_entity_poly.pdbx_seq_one_letter_code
_entity_poly.pdbx_strand_id
1 'polypeptide(L)' 'MLGVHQLKQLYELDDSQWLGETISLLRNHQFQQLDLEHLIEELED' A
#
# COMPACT_ATOMS: atom_id res chain seq x y z
N MET A 1 3.53 8.80 9.42
CA MET A 1 3.82 7.77 8.40
C MET A 1 3.12 6.52 8.83
N LEU A 2 2.26 5.97 7.98
CA LEU A 2 1.59 4.70 8.25
C LEU A 2 2.64 3.58 8.15
N GLY A 3 2.65 2.65 9.10
CA GLY A 3 3.48 1.45 8.99
C GLY A 3 2.87 0.43 8.03
N VAL A 4 3.65 -0.54 7.55
CA VAL A 4 3.17 -1.64 6.67
C VAL A 4 1.88 -2.30 7.20
N HIS A 5 1.77 -2.49 8.52
CA HIS A 5 0.59 -3.06 9.15
C HIS A 5 -0.67 -2.21 9.00
N GLN A 6 -0.53 -0.88 8.97
CA GLN A 6 -1.65 0.03 8.75
C GLN A 6 -2.05 0.08 7.27
N LEU A 7 -1.09 -0.07 6.34
CA LEU A 7 -1.42 -0.24 4.92
C LEU A 7 -2.24 -1.52 4.70
N LYS A 8 -1.82 -2.65 5.29
CA LYS A 8 -2.58 -3.92 5.22
C LYS A 8 -4.03 -3.77 5.66
N GLN A 9 -4.26 -3.10 6.79
CA GLN A 9 -5.62 -2.82 7.27
C GLN A 9 -6.39 -1.88 6.35
N LEU A 10 -5.70 -0.91 5.74
CA LEU A 10 -6.33 0.04 4.83
C LEU A 10 -6.78 -0.64 3.54
N TYR A 11 -6.00 -1.60 3.03
CA TYR A 11 -6.38 -2.41 1.86
C TYR A 11 -7.74 -3.09 2.05
N GLU A 12 -7.96 -3.70 3.22
CA GLU A 12 -9.23 -4.39 3.54
C GLU A 12 -10.40 -3.42 3.78
N LEU A 13 -10.14 -2.18 4.21
CA LEU A 13 -11.16 -1.23 4.64
C LEU A 13 -11.57 -0.25 3.53
N ASP A 14 -10.60 0.22 2.76
CA ASP A 14 -10.73 1.22 1.70
C ASP A 14 -9.56 1.06 0.70
N ASP A 15 -9.78 0.21 -0.30
CA ASP A 15 -8.85 -0.12 -1.39
C ASP A 15 -8.40 1.13 -2.17
N SER A 16 -9.34 2.06 -2.41
CA SER A 16 -9.08 3.32 -3.10
C SER A 16 -8.12 4.22 -2.32
N GLN A 17 -8.31 4.33 -1.01
CA GLN A 17 -7.39 5.07 -0.14
C GLN A 17 -6.03 4.38 -0.05
N TRP A 18 -6.01 3.05 0.08
CA TRP A 18 -4.79 2.25 0.08
C TRP A 18 -3.96 2.48 -1.19
N LEU A 19 -4.59 2.48 -2.37
CA LEU A 19 -3.91 2.70 -3.64
C LEU A 19 -3.25 4.09 -3.67
N GLY A 20 -3.95 5.12 -3.19
CA GLY A 20 -3.42 6.47 -3.08
C GLY A 20 -2.17 6.55 -2.20
N GLU A 21 -2.21 5.94 -1.02
CA GLU A 21 -1.08 5.88 -0.09
C GLU A 21 0.09 5.06 -0.66
N THR A 22 -0.19 3.90 -1.27
CA THR A 22 0.80 3.05 -1.94
C THR A 22 1.52 3.79 -3.08
N ILE A 23 0.78 4.53 -3.91
CA ILE A 23 1.37 5.38 -4.96
C ILE A 23 2.24 6.49 -4.37
N SER A 24 1.79 7.12 -3.28
CA SER A 24 2.55 8.17 -2.59
C SER A 24 3.89 7.63 -2.07
N LEU A 25 3.88 6.46 -1.43
CA LEU A 25 5.08 5.78 -0.92
C LEU A 25 6.04 5.40 -2.05
N LEU A 26 5.52 4.87 -3.17
CA LEU A 26 6.31 4.56 -4.36
C LEU A 26 7.00 5.81 -4.93
N ARG A 27 6.25 6.92 -5.09
CA ARG A 27 6.80 8.19 -5.59
C ARG A 27 7.90 8.77 -4.69
N ASN A 28 7.79 8.57 -3.38
CA ASN A 28 8.76 9.03 -2.40
C ASN A 28 9.89 8.02 -2.15
N HIS A 29 9.94 6.91 -2.90
CA HIS A 29 10.91 5.83 -2.77
C HIS A 29 10.94 5.20 -1.35
N GLN A 30 9.79 5.22 -0.65
CA GLN A 30 9.63 4.74 0.72
C GLN A 30 9.28 3.24 0.74
N PHE A 31 10.07 2.42 0.04
CA PHE A 31 9.76 1.00 -0.20
C PHE A 31 9.63 0.15 1.06
N GLN A 32 10.28 0.54 2.16
CA GLN A 32 10.18 -0.17 3.44
C GLN A 32 8.80 -0.07 4.11
N GLN A 33 7.96 0.87 3.67
CA GLN A 33 6.61 1.08 4.19
C GLN A 33 5.53 0.46 3.29
N LEU A 34 5.92 -0.07 2.13
CA LEU A 34 4.99 -0.70 1.21
C LEU A 34 4.50 -2.02 1.75
N ASP A 35 3.24 -2.26 1.46
CA ASP A 35 2.62 -3.56 1.62
C ASP A 35 2.77 -4.35 0.32
N LEU A 36 3.94 -4.99 0.19
CA LEU A 36 4.33 -5.66 -1.05
C LEU A 36 3.44 -6.87 -1.37
N GLU A 37 2.83 -7.51 -0.38
CA GLU A 37 1.95 -8.67 -0.61
C GLU A 37 0.71 -8.24 -1.39
N HIS A 38 -0.08 -7.31 -0.85
CA HIS A 38 -1.26 -6.80 -1.54
C HIS A 38 -0.91 -6.00 -2.80
N LEU A 39 0.25 -5.31 -2.85
CA LEU A 39 0.69 -4.63 -4.08
C LEU A 39 0.98 -5.60 -5.22
N ILE A 40 1.54 -6.78 -4.93
CA ILE A 40 1.77 -7.79 -5.98
C ILE A 40 0.42 -8.37 -6.43
N GLU A 41 -0.46 -8.70 -5.50
CA GLU A 41 -1.81 -9.21 -5.78
C GLU A 41 -2.60 -8.26 -6.71
N GLU A 42 -2.66 -6.96 -6.37
CA GLU A 42 -3.34 -5.93 -7.16
C GLU A 42 -2.74 -5.66 -8.54
N LEU A 43 -1.48 -6.06 -8.78
CA LEU A 43 -0.84 -5.94 -10.09
C LEU A 43 -1.01 -7.21 -10.94
N GLU A 44 -1.33 -8.33 -10.30
CA GLU A 44 -1.53 -9.63 -10.95
C GLU A 44 -2.99 -9.86 -11.36
N ASP A 45 -3.96 -9.24 -10.67
CA ASP A 45 -5.39 -9.19 -11.03
C ASP A 45 -5.71 -8.24 -12.21
#